data_AF-A0A813AVY8-F1
#
_entry.id   AF-A0A813AVY8-F1
#
_cell.length_a   1.000
_cell.length_b   1.000
_cell.length_c   1.000
_cell.angle_alpha   90.00
_cell.angle_beta   90.00
_cell.angle_gamma   90.00
#
_symmetry.space_group_name_H-M   'P 1'
#
loop_
_entity.id
_entity.type
_entity.pdbx_description
1 polymer ?
#
loop_
_entity_poly.entity_id
_entity_poly.type
_entity_poly.pdbx_seq_one_letter_code
_entity_poly.pdbx_strand_id
1 'polypeptide(L)'
;MKYLLAVVVALFSQTHGTFLKHTEKTANCAVCANQNLNDQQQFKRCNYWGDPHYTATWGPRQRFDYQGKGLHSVVDNTECGGFKVQAFHCQYKSSQNTVTIGLAFSWTEESGTTVRVFMNSNGISVQENGIDLAPGTVKPYVSVPNGPVTSAQWKSGVSVQTGNECNYALVTLKTISGKPGYIMSVNLRAHDEVDAAQGICGTDDLGSTYIG
;
A
#
# COMPACT_ATOMS: atom_id res chain seq x y z
N MET A 1 -3.26 -15.07 16.22
CA MET A 1 -3.07 -14.13 15.08
C MET A 1 -4.34 -13.37 14.66
N LYS A 2 -5.40 -13.30 15.49
CA LYS A 2 -6.53 -12.36 15.31
C LYS A 2 -6.19 -10.89 15.64
N TYR A 3 -5.00 -10.64 16.20
CA TYR A 3 -4.58 -9.32 16.67
C TYR A 3 -3.99 -8.40 15.59
N LEU A 4 -3.56 -8.92 14.44
CA LEU A 4 -3.07 -8.06 13.35
C LEU A 4 -4.22 -7.30 12.67
N LEU A 5 -5.42 -7.90 12.61
CA LEU A 5 -6.62 -7.26 12.06
C LEU A 5 -7.13 -6.13 12.99
N ALA A 6 -7.05 -6.32 14.31
CA ALA A 6 -7.54 -5.35 15.29
C ALA A 6 -6.68 -4.08 15.39
N VAL A 7 -5.37 -4.15 15.14
CA VAL A 7 -4.46 -2.99 15.25
C VAL A 7 -4.54 -2.07 14.03
N VAL A 8 -4.88 -2.59 12.85
CA VAL A 8 -4.91 -1.79 11.62
C VAL A 8 -6.25 -1.07 11.41
N VAL A 9 -7.36 -1.62 11.93
CA VAL A 9 -8.69 -0.99 11.84
C VAL A 9 -8.77 0.34 12.61
N ALA A 10 -7.95 0.55 13.64
CA ALA A 10 -8.03 1.71 14.54
C ALA A 10 -7.41 3.01 14.00
N LEU A 11 -6.70 3.02 12.85
CA LEU A 11 -5.83 4.15 12.48
C LEU A 11 -6.18 4.87 11.18
N PHE A 12 -7.23 4.47 10.46
CA PHE A 12 -7.77 5.28 9.35
C PHE A 12 -8.52 6.55 9.82
N SER A 13 -8.62 6.79 11.13
CA SER A 13 -9.37 7.91 11.72
C SER A 13 -8.51 9.13 12.12
N GLN A 14 -7.20 9.13 11.89
CA GLN A 14 -6.36 10.28 12.26
C GLN A 14 -6.28 11.30 11.13
N THR A 15 -7.12 12.33 11.20
CA THR A 15 -6.97 13.56 10.44
C THR A 15 -5.77 14.33 10.97
N HIS A 16 -4.69 14.40 10.20
CA HIS A 16 -3.58 15.30 10.50
C HIS A 16 -3.85 16.67 9.87
N GLY A 17 -3.67 17.70 10.68
CA GLY A 17 -4.02 19.09 10.39
C GLY A 17 -3.21 19.73 9.25
N THR A 18 -3.74 20.88 8.87
CA THR A 18 -3.37 21.79 7.79
C THR A 18 -1.89 22.19 7.70
N PHE A 19 -1.40 22.29 6.47
CA PHE A 19 -0.88 23.51 5.80
C PHE A 19 0.48 23.33 5.11
N LEU A 20 0.48 23.28 3.77
CA LEU A 20 1.33 24.06 2.87
C LEU A 20 0.60 24.18 1.51
N LYS A 21 0.46 25.41 1.00
CA LYS A 21 -0.11 25.69 -0.34
C LYS A 21 0.81 25.11 -1.41
N HIS A 22 0.59 23.87 -1.80
CA HIS A 22 0.73 23.52 -3.21
C HIS A 22 -0.51 24.06 -3.92
N THR A 23 -0.32 24.65 -5.10
CA THR A 23 -1.41 25.00 -6.01
C THR A 23 -2.39 23.84 -6.02
N GLU A 24 -3.64 24.07 -5.59
CA GLU A 24 -4.69 23.05 -5.55
C GLU A 24 -4.92 22.53 -6.97
N LYS A 25 -4.15 21.52 -7.37
CA LYS A 25 -4.44 20.70 -8.53
C LYS A 25 -5.63 19.86 -8.11
N THR A 26 -6.84 20.28 -8.48
CA THR A 26 -8.01 19.42 -8.35
C THR A 26 -7.78 18.23 -9.27
N ALA A 27 -7.61 17.04 -8.68
CA ALA A 27 -7.31 15.83 -9.44
C ALA A 27 -8.48 15.49 -10.38
N ASN A 28 -8.18 15.23 -11.65
CA ASN A 28 -9.18 14.73 -12.58
C ASN A 28 -9.22 13.19 -12.57
N CYS A 29 -10.06 12.60 -11.73
CA CYS A 29 -10.12 11.14 -11.58
C CYS A 29 -10.59 10.42 -12.86
N ALA A 30 -11.25 11.11 -13.77
CA ALA A 30 -11.76 10.51 -15.01
C ALA A 30 -10.66 10.17 -16.02
N VAL A 31 -9.45 10.74 -15.91
CA VAL A 31 -8.35 10.46 -16.86
C VAL A 31 -7.60 9.16 -16.60
N CYS A 32 -7.83 8.55 -15.44
CA CYS A 32 -7.09 7.37 -15.00
C CYS A 32 -7.45 6.09 -15.77
N ALA A 33 -8.67 6.01 -16.31
CA ALA A 33 -9.19 4.78 -16.91
C ALA A 33 -8.45 4.40 -18.21
N ASN A 34 -8.21 3.11 -18.41
CA ASN A 34 -7.63 2.52 -19.63
C ASN A 34 -6.20 2.97 -19.99
N GLN A 35 -5.43 3.43 -19.02
CA GLN A 35 -4.07 3.90 -19.24
C GLN A 35 -3.03 2.77 -19.05
N ASN A 36 -1.87 2.92 -19.70
CA ASN A 36 -0.76 1.98 -19.54
C ASN A 36 -0.04 2.22 -18.20
N LEU A 37 -0.22 1.33 -17.22
CA LEU A 37 0.42 1.39 -15.89
C LEU A 37 1.97 1.47 -15.91
N ASN A 38 2.60 1.19 -17.05
CA ASN A 38 4.04 1.31 -17.22
C ASN A 38 4.50 2.66 -17.76
N ASP A 39 3.59 3.49 -18.28
CA ASP A 39 3.88 4.84 -18.71
C ASP A 39 4.26 5.69 -17.49
N GLN A 40 5.53 6.08 -17.43
CA GLN A 40 6.08 6.86 -16.30
C GLN A 40 5.70 8.33 -16.37
N GLN A 41 5.21 8.81 -17.51
CA GLN A 41 4.69 10.16 -17.64
C GLN A 41 3.32 10.29 -16.94
N GLN A 42 2.53 9.20 -16.97
CA GLN A 42 1.21 9.17 -16.38
C GLN A 42 1.18 8.51 -15.00
N PHE A 43 1.97 7.46 -14.77
CA PHE A 43 1.99 6.74 -13.49
C PHE A 43 3.34 6.86 -12.79
N LYS A 44 3.32 7.57 -11.67
CA LYS A 44 4.44 7.64 -10.76
C LYS A 44 4.57 6.33 -9.99
N ARG A 45 5.80 5.95 -9.65
CA ARG A 45 6.11 4.64 -9.06
C ARG A 45 6.55 4.78 -7.61
N CYS A 46 6.09 3.85 -6.78
CA CYS A 46 6.68 3.61 -5.48
C CYS A 46 6.90 2.11 -5.27
N ASN A 47 8.15 1.67 -5.33
CA ASN A 47 8.49 0.25 -5.33
C ASN A 47 9.42 -0.07 -4.17
N TYR A 48 9.11 -1.11 -3.40
CA TYR A 48 10.01 -1.61 -2.36
C TYR A 48 9.94 -3.12 -2.19
N TRP A 49 11.02 -3.70 -1.70
CA TRP A 49 11.16 -5.14 -1.50
C TRP A 49 12.10 -5.44 -0.32
N GLY A 50 12.06 -6.68 0.18
CA GLY A 50 13.03 -7.15 1.17
C GLY A 50 12.90 -6.45 2.52
N ASP A 51 14.05 -6.00 3.01
CA ASP A 51 14.20 -5.09 4.14
C ASP A 51 14.07 -3.65 3.66
N PRO A 52 12.92 -2.99 3.87
CA PRO A 52 12.27 -2.13 2.89
C PRO A 52 13.22 -1.24 2.07
N HIS A 53 13.68 -1.81 0.95
CA HIS A 53 14.54 -1.14 -0.02
C HIS A 53 13.64 -0.41 -1.01
N TYR A 54 13.44 0.90 -0.82
CA TYR A 54 12.70 1.73 -1.75
C TYR A 54 13.57 1.98 -2.99
N THR A 55 13.07 1.58 -4.15
CA THR A 55 13.79 1.64 -5.44
C THR A 55 13.23 2.68 -6.41
N ALA A 56 12.05 3.21 -6.08
CA ALA A 56 11.38 4.34 -6.71
C ALA A 56 10.43 4.96 -5.68
N THR A 57 10.25 6.28 -5.72
CA THR A 57 9.25 7.03 -4.95
C THR A 57 8.74 8.22 -5.76
N TRP A 58 7.65 8.83 -5.31
CA TRP A 58 7.10 10.07 -5.87
C TRP A 58 7.84 11.30 -5.36
N GLY A 59 8.36 11.22 -4.13
CA GLY A 59 9.21 12.24 -3.53
C GLY A 59 10.59 12.36 -4.20
N PRO A 60 11.39 13.37 -3.80
CA PRO A 60 12.67 13.73 -4.43
C PRO A 60 13.73 12.63 -4.27
N ARG A 61 13.64 11.81 -3.20
CA ARG A 61 14.58 10.71 -2.94
C ARG A 61 14.12 9.43 -3.61
N GLN A 62 14.54 9.21 -4.84
CA GLN A 62 14.13 8.06 -5.64
C GLN A 62 14.52 6.69 -5.06
N ARG A 63 15.56 6.59 -4.22
CA ARG A 63 16.01 5.33 -3.60
C ARG A 63 16.52 5.55 -2.18
N PHE A 64 16.15 4.66 -1.26
CA PHE A 64 16.62 4.63 0.12
C PHE A 64 16.15 3.36 0.84
N ASP A 65 16.71 3.09 2.01
CA ASP A 65 16.24 2.02 2.89
C ASP A 65 15.46 2.60 4.07
N TYR A 66 14.32 2.00 4.38
CA TYR A 66 13.48 2.42 5.51
C TYR A 66 13.32 1.29 6.52
N GLN A 67 14.05 1.39 7.63
CA GLN A 67 14.12 0.33 8.65
C GLN A 67 13.26 0.61 9.89
N GLY A 68 12.22 1.45 9.74
CA GLY A 68 11.25 1.73 10.80
C GLY A 68 10.53 0.45 11.23
N LYS A 69 10.35 0.27 12.55
CA LYS A 69 9.56 -0.84 13.12
C LYS A 69 8.13 -0.38 13.39
N GLY A 70 7.17 -1.28 13.17
CA GLY A 70 5.77 -1.04 13.47
C GLY A 70 4.96 -0.69 12.23
N LEU A 71 3.92 0.11 12.40
CA LEU A 71 2.99 0.49 11.34
C LEU A 71 3.42 1.82 10.72
N HIS A 72 3.48 1.88 9.40
CA HIS A 72 3.93 3.05 8.66
C HIS A 72 2.95 3.41 7.55
N SER A 73 2.68 4.71 7.38
CA SER A 73 1.96 5.23 6.22
C SER A 73 2.91 5.23 5.01
N VAL A 74 2.59 4.42 4.00
CA VAL A 74 3.35 4.33 2.76
C VAL A 74 2.81 5.34 1.75
N VAL A 75 1.48 5.45 1.67
CA VAL A 75 0.75 6.40 0.82
C VAL A 75 -0.38 6.99 1.65
N ASP A 76 -0.53 8.31 1.63
CA ASP A 76 -1.72 8.99 2.12
C ASP A 76 -2.17 10.06 1.11
N ASN A 77 -3.08 9.68 0.22
CA ASN A 77 -3.70 10.58 -0.73
C ASN A 77 -5.13 10.93 -0.27
N THR A 78 -5.54 12.17 -0.48
CA THR A 78 -6.90 12.69 -0.23
C THR A 78 -7.76 12.77 -1.50
N GLU A 79 -7.14 12.75 -2.68
CA GLU A 79 -7.80 12.87 -3.98
C GLU A 79 -8.41 11.54 -4.45
N CYS A 80 -9.41 11.64 -5.34
CA CYS A 80 -9.96 10.51 -6.09
C CYS A 80 -10.30 9.28 -5.23
N GLY A 81 -11.02 9.50 -4.14
CA GLY A 81 -11.45 8.44 -3.22
C GLY A 81 -10.49 8.21 -2.04
N GLY A 82 -9.40 8.96 -1.94
CA GLY A 82 -8.53 8.97 -0.77
C GLY A 82 -7.76 7.67 -0.58
N PHE A 83 -6.99 7.26 -1.60
CA PHE A 83 -6.22 6.02 -1.55
C PHE A 83 -5.10 6.09 -0.51
N LYS A 84 -5.09 5.12 0.41
CA LYS A 84 -4.09 5.02 1.48
C LYS A 84 -3.49 3.62 1.52
N VAL A 85 -2.20 3.56 1.83
CA VAL A 85 -1.46 2.31 2.03
C VAL A 85 -0.70 2.38 3.33
N GLN A 86 -0.85 1.35 4.16
CA GLN A 86 -0.03 1.15 5.34
C GLN A 86 0.75 -0.16 5.24
N ALA A 87 1.99 -0.13 5.73
CA ALA A 87 2.84 -1.31 5.84
C ALA A 87 3.19 -1.58 7.29
N PHE A 88 3.14 -2.85 7.69
CA PHE A 88 3.61 -3.30 8.99
C PHE A 88 4.99 -3.94 8.84
N HIS A 89 5.98 -3.30 9.44
CA HIS A 89 7.37 -3.70 9.44
C HIS A 89 7.72 -4.43 10.74
N CYS A 90 8.28 -5.62 10.61
CA CYS A 90 8.78 -6.42 11.72
C CYS A 90 10.28 -6.60 11.63
N GLN A 91 10.94 -6.70 12.78
CA GLN A 91 12.37 -6.96 12.85
C GLN A 91 12.73 -8.28 12.13
N TYR A 92 13.77 -8.24 11.32
CA TYR A 92 14.33 -9.40 10.68
C TYR A 92 15.36 -10.07 11.60
N LYS A 93 15.08 -11.31 12.00
CA LYS A 93 15.89 -12.05 12.99
C LYS A 93 16.16 -11.18 14.23
N SER A 94 17.40 -11.17 14.72
CA SER A 94 17.90 -10.30 15.79
C SER A 94 18.64 -9.07 15.27
N SER A 95 18.53 -8.75 13.97
CA SER A 95 19.24 -7.62 13.34
C SER A 95 18.52 -6.29 13.57
N GLN A 96 19.13 -5.17 13.18
CA GLN A 96 18.45 -3.88 13.17
C GLN A 96 17.49 -3.72 11.97
N ASN A 97 17.63 -4.55 10.94
CA ASN A 97 16.81 -4.50 9.74
C ASN A 97 15.37 -4.95 10.05
N THR A 98 14.44 -4.45 9.27
CA THR A 98 13.02 -4.78 9.31
C THR A 98 12.59 -5.36 7.98
N VAL A 99 11.43 -6.00 7.92
CA VAL A 99 10.82 -6.51 6.70
C VAL A 99 9.33 -6.25 6.73
N THR A 100 8.73 -6.00 5.57
CA THR A 100 7.28 -5.85 5.45
C THR A 100 6.61 -7.21 5.55
N ILE A 101 5.66 -7.35 6.48
CA ILE A 101 4.91 -8.60 6.71
C ILE A 101 3.40 -8.44 6.65
N GLY A 102 2.92 -7.21 6.52
CA GLY A 102 1.50 -6.93 6.43
C GLY A 102 1.26 -5.63 5.70
N LEU A 103 0.18 -5.60 4.94
CA LEU A 103 -0.25 -4.43 4.20
C LEU A 103 -1.73 -4.18 4.46
N ALA A 104 -2.09 -2.90 4.43
CA ALA A 104 -3.48 -2.49 4.35
C ALA A 104 -3.65 -1.39 3.32
N PHE A 105 -4.70 -1.53 2.52
CA PHE A 105 -5.13 -0.57 1.51
C PHE A 105 -6.51 -0.05 1.91
N SER A 106 -6.79 1.22 1.67
CA SER A 106 -8.15 1.74 1.77
C SER A 106 -8.42 2.84 0.77
N TRP A 107 -9.67 2.95 0.33
CA TRP A 107 -10.17 4.05 -0.47
C TRP A 107 -11.70 4.06 -0.40
N THR A 108 -12.32 5.07 -1.00
CA THR A 108 -13.76 5.16 -1.20
C THR A 108 -14.06 5.15 -2.69
N GLU A 109 -14.90 4.23 -3.12
CA GLU A 109 -15.41 4.15 -4.48
C GLU A 109 -16.35 5.31 -4.81
N GLU A 110 -16.57 5.60 -6.09
CA GLU A 110 -17.53 6.63 -6.53
C GLU A 110 -18.96 6.37 -6.01
N SER A 111 -19.30 5.10 -5.77
CA SER A 111 -20.57 4.70 -5.14
C SER A 111 -20.71 5.12 -3.67
N GLY A 112 -19.65 5.66 -3.05
CA GLY A 112 -19.57 5.95 -1.63
C GLY A 112 -19.15 4.75 -0.77
N THR A 113 -18.89 3.58 -1.37
CA THR A 113 -18.42 2.39 -0.64
C THR A 113 -16.97 2.56 -0.19
N THR A 114 -16.72 2.53 1.11
CA THR A 114 -15.35 2.46 1.64
C THR A 114 -14.84 1.03 1.57
N VAL A 115 -13.74 0.82 0.86
CA VAL A 115 -13.06 -0.47 0.73
C VAL A 115 -11.84 -0.50 1.63
N ARG A 116 -11.59 -1.63 2.29
CA ARG A 116 -10.31 -1.93 2.94
C ARG A 116 -9.83 -3.31 2.53
N VAL A 117 -8.54 -3.44 2.21
CA VAL A 117 -7.92 -4.72 1.87
C VAL A 117 -6.72 -4.93 2.78
N PHE A 118 -6.73 -6.02 3.54
CA PHE A 118 -5.63 -6.44 4.40
C PHE A 118 -4.92 -7.64 3.79
N MET A 119 -3.60 -7.64 3.80
CA MET A 119 -2.79 -8.73 3.25
C MET A 119 -1.68 -9.13 4.22
N ASN A 120 -1.49 -10.45 4.40
CA ASN A 120 -0.35 -11.04 5.10
C ASN A 120 -0.12 -12.48 4.61
N SER A 121 0.76 -13.24 5.27
CA SER A 121 1.06 -14.63 4.88
C SER A 121 -0.15 -15.57 4.88
N ASN A 122 -1.20 -15.27 5.64
CA ASN A 122 -2.39 -16.12 5.74
C ASN A 122 -3.37 -15.88 4.58
N GLY A 123 -3.21 -14.78 3.84
CA GLY A 123 -4.07 -14.43 2.70
C GLY A 123 -4.54 -12.98 2.75
N ILE A 124 -5.75 -12.77 2.24
CA ILE A 124 -6.37 -11.47 2.05
C ILE A 124 -7.67 -11.41 2.86
N SER A 125 -7.93 -10.27 3.49
CA SER A 125 -9.22 -9.93 4.07
C SER A 125 -9.71 -8.64 3.43
N VAL A 126 -10.92 -8.65 2.89
CA VAL A 126 -11.56 -7.49 2.28
C VAL A 126 -12.74 -7.04 3.14
N GLN A 127 -12.87 -5.74 3.36
CA GLN A 127 -14.02 -5.10 3.98
C GLN A 127 -14.66 -4.08 3.03
N GLU A 128 -15.99 -4.04 3.04
CA GLU A 128 -16.79 -2.96 2.43
C GLU A 128 -17.64 -2.30 3.50
N ASN A 129 -17.53 -0.98 3.65
CA ASN A 129 -18.20 -0.19 4.70
C ASN A 129 -17.97 -0.74 6.11
N GLY A 130 -16.79 -1.31 6.36
CA GLY A 130 -16.42 -1.92 7.64
C GLY A 130 -16.96 -3.34 7.87
N ILE A 131 -17.60 -3.95 6.87
CA ILE A 131 -18.12 -5.32 6.93
C ILE A 131 -17.15 -6.26 6.23
N ASP A 132 -16.66 -7.28 6.93
CA ASP A 132 -15.83 -8.33 6.36
C ASP A 132 -16.60 -9.11 5.30
N LEU A 133 -16.02 -9.26 4.11
CA LEU A 133 -16.55 -10.13 3.08
C LEU A 133 -16.32 -11.60 3.46
N ALA A 134 -17.20 -12.47 2.98
CA ALA A 134 -17.06 -13.91 3.18
C ALA A 134 -15.80 -14.45 2.43
N PRO A 135 -15.13 -15.50 2.95
CA PRO A 135 -14.10 -16.18 2.19
C PRO A 135 -14.64 -16.72 0.85
N GLY A 136 -13.84 -16.63 -0.21
CA GLY A 136 -14.21 -16.98 -1.57
C GLY A 136 -14.94 -15.88 -2.35
N THR A 137 -15.33 -14.78 -1.71
CA THR A 137 -15.92 -13.63 -2.41
C THR A 137 -14.91 -13.02 -3.39
N VAL A 138 -15.33 -12.86 -4.65
CA VAL A 138 -14.56 -12.20 -5.70
C VAL A 138 -14.99 -10.74 -5.80
N LYS A 139 -14.02 -9.84 -5.91
CA LYS A 139 -14.24 -8.41 -6.12
C LYS A 139 -13.30 -7.91 -7.22
N PRO A 140 -13.73 -6.94 -8.05
CA PRO A 140 -12.94 -6.51 -9.21
C PRO A 140 -11.64 -5.81 -8.83
N TYR A 141 -11.57 -5.21 -7.64
CA TYR A 141 -10.42 -4.46 -7.16
C TYR A 141 -9.31 -5.33 -6.52
N VAL A 142 -9.46 -6.66 -6.43
CA VAL A 142 -8.40 -7.59 -6.00
C VAL A 142 -8.32 -8.77 -6.98
N SER A 143 -7.12 -9.14 -7.44
CA SER A 143 -6.98 -10.19 -8.48
C SER A 143 -7.24 -11.63 -8.03
N VAL A 144 -7.45 -11.87 -6.73
CA VAL A 144 -7.73 -13.19 -6.18
C VAL A 144 -8.90 -13.11 -5.18
N PRO A 145 -9.62 -14.22 -4.95
CA PRO A 145 -10.73 -14.23 -4.00
C PRO A 145 -10.28 -13.88 -2.58
N ASN A 146 -11.19 -13.28 -1.81
CA ASN A 146 -11.01 -13.03 -0.39
C ASN A 146 -10.73 -14.34 0.39
N GLY A 147 -9.78 -14.33 1.33
CA GLY A 147 -9.38 -15.50 2.10
C GLY A 147 -7.96 -16.00 1.77
N PRO A 148 -7.67 -17.31 1.93
CA PRO A 148 -6.33 -17.86 1.76
C PRO A 148 -5.77 -17.66 0.36
N VAL A 149 -4.48 -17.32 0.29
CA VAL A 149 -3.73 -17.14 -0.97
C VAL A 149 -2.62 -18.16 -1.06
N THR A 150 -2.51 -18.83 -2.20
CA THR A 150 -1.50 -19.86 -2.44
C THR A 150 -0.12 -19.26 -2.70
N SER A 151 0.94 -20.03 -2.46
CA SER A 151 2.32 -19.64 -2.79
C SER A 151 2.51 -19.30 -4.27
N ALA A 152 1.76 -19.96 -5.16
CA ALA A 152 1.81 -19.67 -6.61
C ALA A 152 1.23 -18.29 -6.92
N GLN A 153 0.09 -17.95 -6.34
CA GLN A 153 -0.52 -16.62 -6.46
C GLN A 153 0.38 -15.54 -5.85
N TRP A 154 0.99 -15.80 -4.69
CA TRP A 154 1.95 -14.87 -4.10
C TRP A 154 3.19 -14.64 -4.96
N LYS A 155 3.65 -15.69 -5.66
CA LYS A 155 4.79 -15.62 -6.57
C LYS A 155 4.47 -14.86 -7.85
N SER A 156 3.27 -15.03 -8.42
CA SER A 156 2.80 -14.24 -9.56
C SER A 156 2.47 -12.79 -9.18
N GLY A 157 2.12 -12.58 -7.91
CA GLY A 157 1.67 -11.33 -7.35
C GLY A 157 0.14 -11.25 -7.30
N VAL A 158 -0.33 -10.61 -6.23
CA VAL A 158 -1.73 -10.24 -6.00
C VAL A 158 -1.84 -8.75 -6.27
N SER A 159 -2.77 -8.34 -7.13
CA SER A 159 -2.98 -6.93 -7.41
C SER A 159 -4.16 -6.35 -6.64
N VAL A 160 -4.04 -5.08 -6.27
CA VAL A 160 -5.12 -4.22 -5.80
C VAL A 160 -5.24 -3.05 -6.76
N GLN A 161 -6.46 -2.71 -7.20
CA GLN A 161 -6.70 -1.56 -8.07
C GLN A 161 -7.96 -0.83 -7.62
N THR A 162 -7.91 0.50 -7.49
CA THR A 162 -9.09 1.30 -7.18
C THR A 162 -10.10 1.24 -8.34
N GLY A 163 -11.40 1.36 -8.08
CA GLY A 163 -12.41 1.28 -9.16
C GLY A 163 -12.29 2.38 -10.22
N ASN A 164 -11.71 3.53 -9.87
CA ASN A 164 -11.36 4.60 -10.82
C ASN A 164 -10.00 4.38 -11.53
N GLU A 165 -9.33 3.25 -11.30
CA GLU A 165 -8.06 2.85 -11.89
C GLU A 165 -6.85 3.78 -11.63
N CYS A 166 -7.03 4.84 -10.85
CA CYS A 166 -5.98 5.81 -10.57
C CYS A 166 -4.83 5.25 -9.73
N ASN A 167 -5.09 4.20 -8.94
CA ASN A 167 -4.10 3.58 -8.08
C ASN A 167 -4.07 2.07 -8.29
N TYR A 168 -2.86 1.54 -8.40
CA TYR A 168 -2.59 0.12 -8.56
C TYR A 168 -1.44 -0.31 -7.65
N ALA A 169 -1.58 -1.49 -7.05
CA ALA A 169 -0.54 -2.15 -6.28
C ALA A 169 -0.38 -3.58 -6.76
N LEU A 170 0.85 -4.02 -7.01
CA LEU A 170 1.19 -5.44 -7.13
C LEU A 170 1.97 -5.88 -5.90
N VAL A 171 1.44 -6.84 -5.17
CA VAL A 171 2.02 -7.37 -3.93
C VAL A 171 2.52 -8.79 -4.16
N THR A 172 3.77 -9.05 -3.83
CA THR A 172 4.35 -10.40 -3.86
C THR A 172 4.80 -10.80 -2.47
N LEU A 173 4.83 -12.11 -2.19
CA LEU A 173 5.33 -12.64 -0.94
C LEU A 173 6.38 -13.72 -1.21
N LYS A 174 7.46 -13.69 -0.43
CA LYS A 174 8.53 -14.69 -0.46
C LYS A 174 8.74 -15.27 0.93
N THR A 175 8.71 -16.60 1.03
CA THR A 175 9.10 -17.32 2.25
C THR A 175 10.62 -17.22 2.46
N ILE A 176 11.04 -17.04 3.70
CA ILE A 176 12.45 -16.96 4.10
C ILE A 176 12.73 -17.89 5.29
N SER A 177 13.98 -18.33 5.45
CA SER A 177 14.37 -19.27 6.52
C SER A 177 14.52 -18.62 7.91
N GLY A 178 14.53 -17.30 8.00
CA GLY A 178 14.64 -16.55 9.26
C GLY A 178 13.30 -15.96 9.70
N LYS A 179 13.17 -15.61 11.00
CA LYS A 179 12.01 -14.84 11.48
C LYS A 179 11.90 -13.51 10.71
N PRO A 180 10.70 -13.10 10.26
CA PRO A 180 9.37 -13.65 10.61
C PRO A 180 8.87 -14.81 9.74
N GLY A 181 9.68 -15.34 8.82
CA GLY A 181 9.38 -16.50 7.98
C GLY A 181 8.91 -16.13 6.57
N TYR A 182 8.60 -14.87 6.32
CA TYR A 182 8.26 -14.34 5.00
C TYR A 182 8.53 -12.83 4.92
N ILE A 183 8.54 -12.32 3.70
CA ILE A 183 8.63 -10.90 3.37
C ILE A 183 7.65 -10.59 2.26
N MET A 184 7.13 -9.36 2.25
CA MET A 184 6.27 -8.84 1.19
C MET A 184 7.00 -7.73 0.42
N SER A 185 6.81 -7.70 -0.89
CA SER A 185 7.30 -6.63 -1.77
C SER A 185 6.11 -5.99 -2.48
N VAL A 186 6.22 -4.69 -2.76
CA VAL A 186 5.12 -3.92 -3.35
C VAL A 186 5.63 -3.08 -4.51
N ASN A 187 4.90 -3.14 -5.63
CA ASN A 187 5.02 -2.20 -6.73
C ASN A 187 3.76 -1.34 -6.79
N LEU A 188 3.85 -0.08 -6.36
CA LEU A 188 2.75 0.88 -6.42
C LEU A 188 2.85 1.74 -7.68
N ARG A 189 1.70 2.02 -8.27
CA ARG A 189 1.48 2.98 -9.34
C ARG A 189 0.36 3.91 -8.89
N ALA A 190 0.61 5.21 -8.97
CA ALA A 190 -0.41 6.23 -8.82
C ALA A 190 -0.36 7.12 -10.05
N HIS A 191 -1.51 7.45 -10.63
CA HIS A 191 -1.58 8.43 -11.69
C HIS A 191 -1.04 9.77 -11.19
N ASP A 192 -0.40 10.57 -12.04
CA ASP A 192 0.18 11.88 -11.73
C ASP A 192 -0.84 12.96 -11.31
N GLU A 193 -2.13 12.65 -11.44
CA GLU A 193 -3.25 13.42 -10.91
C GLU A 193 -3.48 13.13 -9.42
N VAL A 194 -3.01 11.98 -8.92
CA VAL A 194 -3.36 11.43 -7.60
C VAL A 194 -2.15 10.90 -6.83
N ASP A 195 -0.94 11.35 -7.15
CA ASP A 195 0.22 10.95 -6.36
C ASP A 195 0.20 11.64 -4.99
N ALA A 196 0.48 10.89 -3.93
CA ALA A 196 0.47 11.47 -2.60
C ALA A 196 1.72 12.30 -2.35
N ALA A 197 1.54 13.48 -1.74
CA ALA A 197 2.63 14.23 -1.13
C ALA A 197 2.99 13.71 0.28
N GLN A 198 2.26 12.73 0.80
CA GLN A 198 2.40 12.21 2.17
C GLN A 198 2.64 10.69 2.21
N GLY A 199 3.23 10.24 3.32
CA GLY A 199 3.70 8.86 3.50
C GLY A 199 5.08 8.62 2.91
N ILE A 200 5.62 7.41 3.10
CA ILE A 200 6.98 7.05 2.69
C ILE A 200 7.24 7.31 1.19
N CYS A 201 6.25 7.09 0.35
CA CYS A 201 6.39 7.29 -1.10
C CYS A 201 6.40 8.75 -1.52
N GLY A 202 5.83 9.67 -0.73
CA GLY A 202 5.57 11.05 -1.12
C GLY A 202 6.37 12.11 -0.38
N THR A 203 6.87 11.79 0.81
CA THR A 203 7.46 12.81 1.69
C THR A 203 8.96 13.04 1.44
N ASP A 204 9.37 14.29 1.64
CA ASP A 204 10.75 14.74 1.49
C ASP A 204 11.64 14.38 2.71
N ASP A 205 11.02 14.18 3.88
CA ASP A 205 11.71 13.92 5.15
C ASP A 205 11.03 12.81 5.96
N LEU A 206 11.71 11.68 6.09
CA LEU A 206 11.30 10.52 6.88
C LEU A 206 11.93 10.47 8.29
N GLY A 207 12.54 11.58 8.72
CA GLY A 207 13.22 11.72 10.00
C GLY A 207 14.44 10.81 10.15
N SER A 208 14.83 10.49 11.39
CA SER A 208 16.03 9.69 11.73
C SER A 208 15.95 8.19 11.38
N THR A 209 14.99 7.78 10.54
CA THR A 209 14.74 6.38 10.17
C THR A 209 15.55 5.94 8.94
N TYR A 210 16.40 6.83 8.42
CA TYR A 210 17.32 6.54 7.33
C TYR A 210 18.46 5.64 7.77
N ILE A 211 18.67 4.56 7.03
CA ILE A 211 20.01 3.99 6.83
C ILE A 211 20.32 4.24 5.36
N GLY A 212 21.29 5.11 5.11
CA GLY A 212 21.78 5.41 3.76
C GLY A 212 22.77 4.37 3.27
#